data_AF-O74370-F1
#
_entry.id   AF-O74370-F1
#
_cell.length_a   1.000
_cell.length_b   1.000
_cell.length_c   1.000
_cell.angle_alpha   90.00
_cell.angle_beta   90.00
_cell.angle_gamma   90.00
#
_symmetry.space_group_name_H-M   'P 1'
#
loop_
_entity.id
_entity.type
_entity.pdbx_description
1 polymer ?
#
loop_
_entity_poly.entity_id
_entity_poly.type
_entity_poly.pdbx_seq_one_letter_code
_entity_poly.pdbx_strand_id
1 'polypeptide(L)'
;MSSAKYVVGSKPTEKRPKDIKSIKSVPICEKHRASVVKDISRKISRIQSATLPEYQIRDLNDAINRLMREKHEWEVQIRDLGGINYLYNKAKLFEDEGEQISDIDDYRYYGRARELPGVKELFEADMSFIPERQRKQEMQKRRLDAWYFGYIPPAQESLLEDFEAKIEEQQHKHLENLGDEVEQDWKPLVIEQIPTRDDVEAILLERRKNALLSRIS
;
A
#
# COMPACT_ATOMS: atom_id res chain seq x y z
N MET A 1 14.66 -63.20 0.25
CA MET A 1 15.89 -62.44 0.60
C MET A 1 15.56 -60.96 0.61
N SER A 2 16.11 -60.27 1.62
CA SER A 2 15.84 -58.91 2.14
C SER A 2 15.24 -57.86 1.20
N SER A 3 14.10 -57.30 1.63
CA SER A 3 13.53 -56.04 1.13
C SER A 3 14.46 -54.89 1.52
N ALA A 4 15.39 -54.55 0.62
CA ALA A 4 16.20 -53.34 0.75
C ALA A 4 15.26 -52.15 0.56
N LYS A 5 14.75 -51.64 1.68
CA LYS A 5 14.03 -50.37 1.77
C LYS A 5 14.90 -49.33 1.09
N TYR A 6 14.46 -48.84 -0.07
CA TYR A 6 14.97 -47.61 -0.64
C TYR A 6 14.68 -46.50 0.37
N VAL A 7 15.65 -46.23 1.24
CA VAL A 7 15.71 -44.97 1.95
C VAL A 7 15.92 -43.96 0.84
N VAL A 8 14.84 -43.28 0.45
CA VAL A 8 14.88 -42.14 -0.46
C VAL A 8 15.69 -41.07 0.25
N GLY A 9 17.01 -41.18 0.14
CA GLY A 9 17.93 -40.15 0.57
C GLY A 9 17.59 -38.93 -0.25
N SER A 10 16.87 -37.98 0.37
CA SER A 10 16.75 -36.65 -0.20
C SER A 10 18.19 -36.16 -0.39
N LYS A 11 18.60 -35.99 -1.65
CA LYS A 11 19.92 -35.42 -1.95
C LYS A 11 20.02 -34.13 -1.14
N PRO A 12 21.13 -33.90 -0.40
CA PRO A 12 21.30 -32.67 0.35
C PRO A 12 21.05 -31.51 -0.59
N THR A 13 20.10 -30.65 -0.24
CA THR A 13 19.79 -29.47 -1.03
C THR A 13 21.07 -28.64 -1.08
N GLU A 14 21.73 -28.60 -2.25
CA GLU A 14 22.87 -27.73 -2.49
C GLU A 14 22.47 -26.33 -2.02
N LYS A 15 23.17 -25.82 -1.00
CA LYS A 15 22.91 -24.47 -0.49
C LYS A 15 23.06 -23.51 -1.66
N ARG A 16 22.07 -22.64 -1.84
CA ARG A 16 22.15 -21.65 -2.91
C ARG A 16 23.34 -20.72 -2.64
N PRO A 17 24.15 -20.45 -3.66
CA PRO A 17 25.28 -19.55 -3.54
C PRO A 17 24.78 -18.13 -3.27
N LYS A 18 25.46 -17.40 -2.39
CA LYS A 18 25.10 -16.01 -2.05
C LYS A 18 25.45 -15.05 -3.19
N ASP A 19 26.57 -15.30 -3.86
CA ASP A 19 27.07 -14.45 -4.93
C ASP A 19 26.58 -14.93 -6.30
N ILE A 20 25.34 -14.61 -6.63
CA ILE A 20 24.67 -15.01 -7.88
C ILE A 20 25.48 -14.57 -9.12
N LYS A 21 26.01 -13.34 -9.09
CA LYS A 21 26.78 -12.74 -10.20
C LYS A 21 28.06 -13.49 -10.57
N SER A 22 28.59 -14.32 -9.66
CA SER A 22 29.81 -15.11 -9.92
C SER A 22 29.55 -16.29 -10.85
N ILE A 23 28.30 -16.72 -11.03
CA ILE A 23 27.97 -17.91 -11.81
C ILE A 23 27.80 -17.54 -13.27
N LYS A 24 28.59 -18.19 -14.14
CA LYS A 24 28.62 -17.92 -15.58
C LYS A 24 27.90 -18.96 -16.44
N SER A 25 27.24 -19.93 -15.81
CA SER A 25 26.58 -21.04 -16.51
C SER A 25 25.07 -20.89 -16.45
N VAL A 26 24.44 -20.69 -17.61
CA VAL A 26 22.98 -20.53 -17.74
C VAL A 26 22.21 -21.73 -17.15
N PRO A 27 22.55 -23.00 -17.45
CA PRO A 27 21.82 -24.14 -16.89
C PRO A 27 21.87 -24.23 -15.36
N ILE A 28 22.98 -23.79 -14.74
CA ILE A 28 23.11 -23.75 -13.28
C ILE A 28 22.23 -22.65 -12.69
N CYS A 29 22.22 -21.46 -13.30
CA CYS A 29 21.33 -20.37 -12.90
C CYS A 29 19.86 -20.77 -13.02
N GLU A 30 19.45 -21.42 -14.11
CA GLU A 30 18.08 -21.90 -14.31
C GLU A 30 17.68 -22.95 -13.25
N LYS A 31 18.58 -23.87 -12.90
CA LYS A 31 18.37 -24.85 -11.81
C LYS A 31 18.12 -24.16 -10.47
N HIS A 32 18.92 -23.14 -10.13
CA HIS A 32 18.74 -22.38 -8.89
C HIS A 32 17.46 -21.54 -8.93
N ARG A 33 17.16 -20.85 -10.04
CA ARG A 33 15.88 -20.15 -10.23
C ARG A 33 14.68 -21.08 -10.00
N ALA A 34 14.67 -22.26 -10.63
CA ALA A 34 13.60 -23.24 -10.47
C ALA A 34 13.47 -23.73 -9.02
N SER A 35 14.59 -23.87 -8.30
CA SER A 35 14.58 -24.17 -6.87
C SER A 35 13.95 -23.04 -6.04
N VAL A 36 14.29 -21.78 -6.33
CA VAL A 36 13.71 -20.60 -5.66
C VAL A 36 12.20 -20.52 -5.90
N VAL A 37 11.75 -20.72 -7.15
CA VAL A 37 10.33 -20.73 -7.51
C VAL A 37 9.54 -21.81 -6.75
N LYS A 38 10.12 -23.02 -6.59
CA LYS A 38 9.51 -24.07 -5.77
C LYS A 38 9.40 -23.69 -4.30
N ASP A 39 10.38 -22.98 -3.76
CA ASP A 39 10.35 -22.53 -2.37
C ASP A 39 9.31 -21.44 -2.14
N ILE A 40 9.19 -20.50 -3.09
CA ILE A 40 8.15 -19.46 -3.09
C ILE A 40 6.78 -20.12 -3.09
N SER A 41 6.51 -21.01 -4.05
CA SER A 41 5.22 -21.71 -4.15
C SER A 41 4.85 -22.44 -2.85
N ARG A 42 5.79 -23.18 -2.24
CA ARG A 42 5.55 -23.86 -0.95
C ARG A 42 5.22 -22.89 0.19
N LYS A 43 5.86 -21.72 0.22
CA LYS A 43 5.62 -20.70 1.24
C LYS A 43 4.30 -19.96 1.02
N ILE A 44 3.92 -19.68 -0.23
CA ILE A 44 2.59 -19.12 -0.57
C ILE A 44 1.49 -20.09 -0.15
N SER A 45 1.61 -21.38 -0.48
CA SER A 45 0.61 -22.37 0.00
C SER A 45 0.55 -22.43 1.53
N ARG A 46 1.68 -22.25 2.22
CA ARG A 46 1.73 -22.22 3.68
C ARG A 46 1.07 -20.97 4.25
N ILE A 47 1.34 -19.77 3.72
CA ILE A 47 0.81 -18.51 4.25
C ILE A 47 -0.73 -18.42 4.13
N GLN A 48 -1.30 -19.12 3.14
CA GLN A 48 -2.75 -19.21 2.95
C GLN A 48 -3.47 -20.08 4.01
N SER A 49 -2.74 -20.87 4.81
CA SER A 49 -3.37 -21.71 5.82
C SER A 49 -3.95 -20.91 7.01
N ALA A 50 -5.19 -21.22 7.40
CA ALA A 50 -5.94 -20.48 8.42
C ALA A 50 -5.40 -20.67 9.86
N THR A 51 -4.60 -21.72 10.10
CA THR A 51 -4.15 -22.12 11.44
C THR A 51 -2.89 -21.38 11.91
N LEU A 52 -2.28 -20.54 11.06
CA LEU A 52 -1.03 -19.86 11.39
C LEU A 52 -1.27 -18.60 12.23
N PRO A 53 -0.52 -18.42 13.34
CA PRO A 53 -0.53 -17.18 14.08
C PRO A 53 0.18 -16.04 13.33
N GLU A 54 -0.18 -14.80 13.65
CA GLU A 54 0.19 -13.59 12.91
C GLU A 54 1.69 -13.40 12.77
N TYR A 55 2.46 -13.68 13.82
CA TYR A 55 3.93 -13.56 13.78
C TYR A 55 4.55 -14.49 12.74
N GLN A 56 4.02 -15.71 12.57
CA GLN A 56 4.49 -16.64 11.54
C GLN A 56 4.10 -16.18 10.14
N ILE A 57 2.94 -15.53 9.99
CA ILE A 57 2.52 -14.93 8.73
C ILE A 57 3.51 -13.83 8.33
N ARG A 58 3.92 -12.96 9.26
CA ARG A 58 4.95 -11.93 9.02
C ARG A 58 6.28 -12.55 8.58
N ASP A 59 6.79 -13.53 9.32
CA ASP A 59 8.04 -14.21 9.00
C ASP A 59 8.00 -14.91 7.63
N LEU A 60 6.85 -15.49 7.28
CA LEU A 60 6.63 -16.12 5.97
C LEU A 60 6.60 -15.07 4.86
N ASN A 61 5.93 -13.94 5.08
CA ASN A 61 5.89 -12.85 4.11
C ASN A 61 7.31 -12.31 3.83
N ASP A 62 8.09 -12.06 4.88
CA ASP A 62 9.50 -11.66 4.76
C ASP A 62 10.35 -12.71 4.04
N ALA A 63 10.09 -14.00 4.30
CA ALA A 63 10.78 -15.07 3.59
C ALA A 63 10.39 -15.11 2.10
N ILE A 64 9.12 -14.87 1.76
CA ILE A 64 8.66 -14.81 0.36
C ILE A 64 9.29 -13.60 -0.34
N ASN A 65 9.23 -12.40 0.25
CA ASN A 65 9.86 -11.20 -0.31
C ASN A 65 11.36 -11.39 -0.57
N ARG A 66 12.09 -12.00 0.39
CA ARG A 66 13.51 -12.34 0.21
C ARG A 66 13.73 -13.28 -0.97
N LEU A 67 12.93 -14.33 -1.10
CA LEU A 67 13.02 -15.27 -2.22
C LEU A 67 12.63 -14.63 -3.55
N MET A 68 11.68 -13.69 -3.56
CA MET A 68 11.28 -12.96 -4.77
C MET A 68 12.40 -12.06 -5.29
N ARG A 69 13.13 -11.39 -4.39
CA ARG A 69 14.36 -10.66 -4.75
C ARG A 69 15.44 -11.61 -5.26
N GLU A 70 15.67 -12.73 -4.57
CA GLU A 70 16.63 -13.75 -5.02
C GLU A 70 16.27 -14.27 -6.43
N LYS A 71 14.99 -14.58 -6.67
CA LYS A 71 14.47 -14.99 -7.98
C LYS A 71 14.78 -13.93 -9.04
N HIS A 72 14.53 -12.66 -8.73
CA HIS A 72 14.82 -11.55 -9.64
C HIS A 72 16.30 -11.45 -9.98
N GLU A 73 17.19 -11.58 -8.98
CA GLU A 73 18.64 -11.59 -9.20
C GLU A 73 19.07 -12.74 -10.11
N TRP A 74 18.50 -13.94 -9.93
CA TRP A 74 18.74 -15.07 -10.84
C TRP A 74 18.24 -14.79 -12.26
N GLU A 75 17.08 -14.16 -12.41
CA GLU A 75 16.51 -13.82 -13.73
C GLU A 75 17.34 -12.74 -14.46
N VAL A 76 17.85 -11.74 -13.73
CA VAL A 76 18.79 -10.75 -14.26
C VAL A 76 20.09 -11.43 -14.69
N GLN A 77 20.66 -12.31 -13.86
CA GLN A 77 21.89 -13.01 -14.22
C GLN A 77 21.72 -13.91 -15.45
N ILE A 78 20.58 -14.62 -15.57
CA ILE A 78 20.29 -15.45 -16.75
C ILE A 78 20.21 -14.58 -18.01
N ARG A 79 19.53 -13.42 -17.92
CA ARG A 79 19.45 -12.46 -19.03
C ARG A 79 20.84 -11.95 -19.42
N ASP A 80 21.67 -11.58 -18.45
CA ASP A 80 23.00 -11.00 -18.69
C ASP A 80 23.98 -12.02 -19.31
N LEU A 81 23.78 -13.32 -19.04
CA LEU A 81 24.51 -14.42 -19.68
C LEU A 81 23.97 -14.79 -21.08
N GLY A 82 22.95 -14.09 -21.58
CA GLY A 82 22.31 -14.38 -22.88
C GLY A 82 21.31 -15.54 -22.86
N GLY A 83 20.85 -15.95 -21.67
CA GLY A 83 19.78 -16.92 -21.52
C GLY A 83 18.39 -16.33 -21.76
N ILE A 84 17.35 -17.13 -21.48
CA ILE A 84 15.96 -16.73 -21.68
C ILE A 84 15.62 -15.54 -20.77
N ASN A 85 15.03 -14.49 -21.36
CA ASN A 85 14.61 -13.31 -20.61
C ASN A 85 13.26 -13.54 -19.89
N TYR A 86 13.33 -14.07 -18.67
CA TYR A 86 12.16 -14.25 -17.81
C TYR A 86 11.49 -12.94 -17.36
N LEU A 87 12.21 -11.81 -17.38
CA LEU A 87 11.65 -10.51 -16.98
C LEU A 87 10.63 -9.97 -18.00
N TYR A 88 10.79 -10.35 -19.27
CA TYR A 88 9.85 -10.01 -20.34
C TYR A 88 8.61 -10.91 -20.29
N ASN A 89 8.81 -12.20 -20.07
CA ASN A 89 7.75 -13.19 -19.95
C ASN A 89 7.11 -13.15 -18.56
N LYS A 90 6.35 -12.08 -18.26
CA LYS A 90 5.51 -11.96 -17.05
C LYS A 90 4.27 -12.86 -17.12
N ALA A 91 4.42 -14.12 -17.52
CA ALA A 91 3.38 -15.11 -17.30
C ALA A 91 3.14 -15.20 -15.79
N LYS A 92 1.87 -15.18 -15.35
CA LYS A 92 1.51 -15.37 -13.94
C LYS A 92 2.10 -16.69 -13.46
N LEU A 93 3.18 -16.61 -12.69
CA LEU A 93 3.87 -17.79 -12.16
C LEU A 93 3.16 -18.32 -10.92
N PHE A 94 2.48 -17.42 -10.21
CA PHE A 94 1.75 -17.69 -9.00
C PHE A 94 0.32 -17.18 -9.13
N GLU A 95 -0.61 -17.82 -8.44
CA GLU A 95 -2.00 -17.34 -8.37
C GLU A 95 -2.10 -16.00 -7.62
N ASP A 96 -1.20 -15.82 -6.65
CA ASP A 96 -1.06 -14.64 -5.82
C ASP A 96 0.30 -13.97 -6.07
N GLU A 97 0.28 -12.80 -6.72
CA GLU A 97 1.46 -12.01 -7.08
C GLU A 97 1.91 -11.06 -5.94
N GLY A 98 1.13 -10.99 -4.86
CA GLY A 98 1.37 -10.09 -3.74
C GLY A 98 1.03 -8.63 -4.07
N GLU A 99 0.56 -7.93 -3.05
CA GLU A 99 0.06 -6.56 -3.15
C GLU A 99 0.98 -5.60 -2.42
N GLN A 100 1.15 -4.40 -2.96
CA GLN A 100 2.08 -3.39 -2.47
C GLN A 100 1.27 -2.23 -1.90
N ILE A 101 1.66 -1.72 -0.73
CA ILE A 101 0.93 -0.62 -0.06
C ILE A 101 1.28 0.74 -0.67
N SER A 102 2.51 0.91 -1.17
CA SER A 102 3.00 2.21 -1.62
C SER A 102 3.86 2.06 -2.86
N ASP A 103 3.65 2.90 -3.88
CA ASP A 103 4.36 2.83 -5.17
C ASP A 103 5.90 2.89 -5.08
N ILE A 104 6.42 3.46 -3.99
CA ILE A 104 7.87 3.66 -3.79
C ILE A 104 8.56 2.39 -3.28
N ASP A 105 7.89 1.56 -2.47
CA ASP A 105 8.50 0.42 -1.77
C ASP A 105 8.27 -0.90 -2.50
N ASP A 106 9.30 -1.72 -2.71
CA ASP A 106 9.19 -3.00 -3.43
C ASP A 106 8.55 -4.12 -2.60
N TYR A 107 8.26 -3.86 -1.32
CA TYR A 107 7.73 -4.83 -0.39
C TYR A 107 6.27 -5.20 -0.69
N ARG A 108 6.01 -6.51 -0.78
CA ARG A 108 4.68 -7.05 -1.09
C ARG A 108 4.12 -7.88 0.05
N TYR A 109 2.80 -7.90 0.14
CA TYR A 109 2.05 -8.72 1.09
C TYR A 109 1.33 -9.84 0.33
N TYR A 110 1.68 -11.08 0.68
CA TYR A 110 1.16 -12.28 0.03
C TYR A 110 0.05 -12.93 0.87
N GLY A 111 -1.06 -13.29 0.22
CA GLY A 111 -2.15 -14.07 0.80
C GLY A 111 -2.70 -13.41 2.05
N ARG A 112 -2.67 -14.15 3.16
CA ARG A 112 -3.14 -13.69 4.49
C ARG A 112 -2.26 -12.63 5.13
N ALA A 113 -1.06 -12.35 4.61
CA ALA A 113 -0.27 -11.23 5.11
C ALA A 113 -0.98 -9.88 4.92
N ARG A 114 -1.92 -9.80 3.97
CA ARG A 114 -2.78 -8.61 3.75
C ARG A 114 -3.84 -8.43 4.84
N GLU A 115 -4.19 -9.50 5.56
CA GLU A 115 -5.19 -9.49 6.64
C GLU A 115 -4.58 -9.12 8.00
N LEU A 116 -3.27 -8.91 8.07
CA LEU A 116 -2.61 -8.53 9.32
C LEU A 116 -3.17 -7.20 9.85
N PRO A 117 -3.36 -7.05 11.17
CA PRO A 117 -3.77 -5.78 11.77
C PRO A 117 -2.74 -4.69 11.44
N GLY A 118 -3.20 -3.53 11.01
CA GLY A 118 -2.38 -2.44 10.44
C GLY A 118 -2.19 -2.52 8.91
N VAL A 119 -1.73 -3.66 8.37
CA VAL A 119 -1.60 -3.84 6.91
C VAL A 119 -2.97 -3.80 6.24
N LYS A 120 -3.96 -4.47 6.85
CA LYS A 120 -5.35 -4.46 6.41
C LYS A 120 -5.93 -3.06 6.38
N GLU A 121 -5.67 -2.26 7.43
CA GLU A 121 -6.15 -0.88 7.54
C GLU A 121 -5.55 0.00 6.43
N LEU A 122 -4.27 -0.19 6.10
CA LEU A 122 -3.63 0.54 5.01
C LEU A 122 -4.23 0.18 3.64
N PHE A 123 -4.52 -1.10 3.40
CA PHE A 123 -5.19 -1.51 2.16
C PHE A 123 -6.65 -1.03 2.10
N GLU A 124 -7.40 -1.09 3.21
CA GLU A 124 -8.78 -0.59 3.26
C GLU A 124 -8.84 0.95 3.10
N ALA A 125 -7.89 1.67 3.70
CA ALA A 125 -7.74 3.11 3.52
C ALA A 125 -7.44 3.46 2.06
N ASP A 126 -6.54 2.72 1.40
CA ASP A 126 -6.24 2.92 -0.02
C ASP A 126 -7.44 2.59 -0.92
N MET A 127 -8.23 1.55 -0.60
CA MET A 127 -9.48 1.27 -1.30
C MET A 127 -10.52 2.38 -1.17
N SER A 128 -10.52 3.13 -0.06
CA SER A 128 -11.42 4.28 0.12
C SER A 128 -11.02 5.49 -0.73
N PHE A 129 -9.77 5.52 -1.23
CA PHE A 129 -9.33 6.53 -2.18
C PHE A 129 -9.94 6.26 -3.55
N ILE A 130 -11.18 6.72 -3.76
CA ILE A 130 -11.76 6.76 -5.09
C ILE A 130 -10.88 7.73 -5.92
N PRO A 131 -10.27 7.27 -7.04
CA PRO A 131 -9.48 8.14 -7.89
C PRO A 131 -10.29 9.37 -8.28
N GLU A 132 -9.66 10.56 -8.28
CA GLU A 132 -10.35 11.84 -8.53
C GLU A 132 -11.21 11.81 -9.81
N ARG A 133 -10.73 11.12 -10.85
CA ARG A 133 -11.46 10.88 -12.09
C ARG A 133 -12.78 10.11 -11.87
N GLN A 134 -12.75 9.04 -11.09
CA GLN A 134 -13.95 8.26 -10.78
C GLN A 134 -14.92 9.07 -9.93
N ARG A 135 -14.44 9.80 -8.91
CA ARG A 135 -15.28 10.74 -8.14
C ARG A 135 -15.98 11.75 -9.04
N LYS A 136 -15.25 12.39 -9.96
CA LYS A 136 -15.83 13.34 -10.93
C LYS A 136 -16.86 12.68 -11.84
N GLN A 137 -16.59 11.48 -12.33
CA GLN A 137 -17.54 10.75 -13.18
C GLN A 137 -18.79 10.33 -12.43
N GLU A 138 -18.67 9.87 -11.18
CA GLU A 138 -19.81 9.53 -10.34
C GLU A 138 -20.66 10.78 -10.04
N MET A 139 -20.01 11.90 -9.71
CA MET A 139 -20.69 13.18 -9.51
C MET A 139 -21.40 13.66 -10.79
N GLN A 140 -20.81 13.47 -11.97
CA GLN A 140 -21.47 13.80 -13.25
C GLN A 140 -22.64 12.87 -13.57
N LYS A 141 -22.60 11.61 -13.13
CA LYS A 141 -23.70 10.65 -13.31
C LYS A 141 -24.88 10.92 -12.38
N ARG A 142 -24.60 11.38 -11.15
CA ARG A 142 -25.63 11.93 -10.27
C ARG A 142 -26.15 13.17 -11.00
N ARG A 143 -27.34 13.08 -11.59
CA ARG A 143 -28.01 14.23 -12.22
C ARG A 143 -28.45 15.19 -11.11
N LEU A 144 -27.48 15.88 -10.52
CA LEU A 144 -27.70 16.75 -9.38
C LEU A 144 -28.49 17.96 -9.87
N ASP A 145 -29.70 18.11 -9.35
CA ASP A 145 -30.56 19.24 -9.66
C ASP A 145 -30.01 20.53 -9.05
N ALA A 146 -30.53 21.67 -9.51
CA ALA A 146 -30.15 22.98 -8.97
C ALA A 146 -30.33 23.08 -7.44
N TRP A 147 -31.27 22.32 -6.88
CA TRP A 147 -31.52 22.18 -5.44
C TRP A 147 -30.26 21.76 -4.67
N TYR A 148 -29.45 20.85 -5.20
CA TYR A 148 -28.20 20.40 -4.57
C TYR A 148 -27.17 21.53 -4.43
N PHE A 149 -27.16 22.48 -5.36
CA PHE A 149 -26.25 23.64 -5.33
C PHE A 149 -26.81 24.80 -4.50
N GLY A 150 -27.90 24.60 -3.76
CA GLY A 150 -28.52 25.62 -2.91
C GLY A 150 -29.57 26.48 -3.61
N TYR A 151 -29.97 26.18 -4.85
CA TYR A 151 -31.08 26.87 -5.50
C TYR A 151 -32.42 26.27 -5.06
N ILE A 152 -32.80 26.57 -3.82
CA ILE A 152 -34.02 26.07 -3.18
C ILE A 152 -35.07 27.20 -3.18
N PRO A 153 -36.35 26.91 -3.47
CA PRO A 153 -37.42 27.88 -3.25
C PRO A 153 -37.58 28.23 -1.77
N PRO A 154 -37.89 29.49 -1.40
CA PRO A 154 -37.89 29.93 0.00
C PRO A 154 -38.87 29.18 0.91
N ALA A 155 -39.97 28.66 0.35
CA ALA A 155 -40.94 27.85 1.10
C ALA A 155 -40.36 26.51 1.58
N GLN A 156 -39.38 25.96 0.88
CA GLN A 156 -38.69 24.72 1.27
C GLN A 156 -37.48 25.00 2.17
N GLU A 157 -36.88 26.19 2.06
CA GLU A 157 -35.73 26.60 2.87
C GLU A 157 -36.09 26.65 4.36
N SER A 158 -37.22 27.26 4.73
CA SER A 158 -37.69 27.26 6.12
C SER A 158 -37.96 25.84 6.67
N LEU A 159 -38.46 24.93 5.84
CA LEU A 159 -38.64 23.53 6.24
C LEU A 159 -37.29 22.82 6.46
N LEU A 160 -36.29 23.16 5.65
CA LEU A 160 -34.94 22.63 5.78
C LEU A 160 -34.26 23.16 7.06
N GLU A 161 -34.35 24.46 7.33
CA GLU A 161 -33.83 25.08 8.56
C GLU A 161 -34.43 24.44 9.83
N ASP A 162 -35.75 24.25 9.87
CA ASP A 162 -36.43 23.57 10.98
C ASP A 162 -35.98 22.11 11.15
N PHE A 163 -35.65 21.44 10.05
CA PHE A 163 -35.12 20.09 10.06
C PHE A 163 -33.68 20.04 10.57
N GLU A 164 -32.82 20.94 10.07
CA GLU A 164 -31.43 21.07 10.47
C GLU A 164 -31.31 21.39 11.97
N ALA A 165 -32.10 22.33 12.49
CA ALA A 165 -32.14 22.67 13.91
C ALA A 165 -32.49 21.46 14.80
N LYS A 166 -33.42 20.60 14.35
CA LYS A 166 -33.77 19.37 15.08
C LYS A 166 -32.63 18.35 15.08
N ILE A 167 -31.95 18.20 13.95
CA ILE A 167 -30.80 17.29 13.84
C ILE A 167 -29.64 17.82 14.70
N GLU A 168 -29.38 19.12 14.68
CA GLU A 168 -28.36 19.77 15.52
C GLU A 168 -28.63 19.52 17.00
N GLU A 169 -29.85 19.73 17.48
CA GLU A 169 -30.22 19.46 18.87
C GLU A 169 -30.01 17.97 19.24
N GLN A 170 -30.31 17.05 18.32
CA GLN A 170 -30.07 15.61 18.53
C GLN A 170 -28.58 15.27 18.60
N GLN A 171 -27.77 15.83 17.70
CA GLN A 171 -26.31 15.63 17.69
C GLN A 171 -25.66 16.24 18.93
N HIS A 172 -26.11 17.43 19.36
CA HIS A 172 -25.62 18.07 20.58
C HIS A 172 -25.88 17.21 21.81
N LYS A 173 -27.11 16.70 21.97
CA LYS A 173 -27.44 15.75 23.04
C LYS A 173 -26.63 14.46 22.93
N HIS A 174 -26.34 13.99 21.72
CA HIS A 174 -25.52 12.79 21.52
C HIS A 174 -24.07 13.02 21.95
N LEU A 175 -23.47 14.15 21.58
CA LEU A 175 -22.12 14.54 21.99
C LEU A 175 -22.01 14.72 23.50
N GLU A 176 -22.99 15.38 24.13
CA GLU A 176 -23.07 15.49 25.60
C GLU A 176 -23.07 14.12 26.29
N ASN A 177 -23.71 13.11 25.67
CA ASN A 177 -23.76 11.75 26.19
C ASN A 177 -22.48 10.94 25.93
N LEU A 178 -21.74 11.21 24.84
CA LEU A 178 -20.45 10.55 24.57
C LEU A 178 -19.37 11.00 25.56
N GLY A 179 -19.51 12.19 26.15
CA GLY A 179 -18.53 12.77 27.05
C GLY A 179 -17.35 13.39 26.31
N ASP A 180 -16.76 14.43 26.91
CA ASP A 180 -15.61 15.15 26.37
C ASP A 180 -14.34 14.30 26.38
N GLU A 181 -14.22 13.31 25.49
CA GLU A 181 -12.92 12.86 25.00
C GLU A 181 -12.37 13.87 23.98
N VAL A 182 -12.39 15.16 24.34
CA VAL A 182 -11.65 16.17 23.58
C VAL A 182 -10.19 15.93 23.91
N GLU A 183 -9.42 15.54 22.90
CA GLU A 183 -7.97 15.38 22.97
C GLU A 183 -7.38 16.56 23.75
N GLN A 184 -6.82 16.31 24.95
CA GLN A 184 -6.42 17.35 25.91
C GLN A 184 -5.45 18.39 25.33
N ASP A 185 -4.81 18.05 24.21
CA ASP A 185 -3.85 18.87 23.49
C ASP A 185 -4.50 19.77 22.41
N TRP A 186 -5.83 19.77 22.26
CA TRP A 186 -6.52 20.69 21.36
C TRP A 186 -6.44 22.13 21.89
N LYS A 187 -5.46 22.88 21.37
CA LYS A 187 -5.36 24.32 21.57
C LYS A 187 -5.93 25.00 20.34
N PRO A 188 -6.92 25.91 20.46
CA PRO A 188 -7.35 26.69 19.33
C PRO A 188 -6.14 27.44 18.75
N LEU A 189 -6.02 27.42 17.42
CA LEU A 189 -5.03 28.26 16.74
C LEU A 189 -5.41 29.72 16.97
N VAL A 190 -4.75 30.38 17.92
CA VAL A 190 -4.86 31.83 18.11
C VAL A 190 -3.98 32.48 17.06
N ILE A 191 -4.58 32.92 15.96
CA ILE A 191 -3.90 33.78 15.00
C ILE A 191 -3.87 35.18 15.64
N GLU A 192 -2.79 35.50 16.36
CA GLU A 192 -2.66 36.76 17.11
C GLU A 192 -2.75 38.01 16.21
N GLN A 193 -2.20 37.92 15.00
CA GLN A 193 -2.21 38.99 14.00
C GLN A 193 -2.47 38.38 12.63
N ILE A 194 -3.60 38.76 12.03
CA ILE A 194 -3.85 38.50 10.62
C ILE A 194 -2.94 39.46 9.85
N PRO A 195 -1.97 38.97 9.05
CA PRO A 195 -1.12 39.84 8.27
C PRO A 195 -1.96 40.73 7.36
N THR A 196 -1.70 42.03 7.37
CA THR A 196 -2.33 42.94 6.42
C THR A 196 -1.80 42.66 5.01
N ARG A 197 -2.47 43.19 3.99
CA ARG A 197 -2.04 43.03 2.59
C ARG A 197 -0.58 43.41 2.40
N ASP A 198 -0.14 44.51 3.00
CA ASP A 198 1.22 45.03 2.89
C ASP A 198 2.25 44.09 3.56
N ASP A 199 1.89 43.47 4.68
CA ASP A 199 2.74 42.46 5.35
C ASP A 199 2.92 41.22 4.46
N VAL A 200 1.84 40.76 3.82
CA VAL A 200 1.89 39.61 2.90
C VAL A 200 2.78 39.94 1.71
N GLU A 201 2.63 41.13 1.12
CA GLU A 201 3.47 41.58 0.00
C GLU A 201 4.95 41.62 0.39
N ALA A 202 5.29 42.11 1.58
CA ALA A 202 6.65 42.12 2.11
C ALA A 202 7.23 40.70 2.31
N ILE A 203 6.46 39.79 2.91
CA ILE A 203 6.86 38.39 3.11
C ILE A 203 7.11 37.69 1.76
N LEU A 204 6.24 37.93 0.77
CA LEU A 204 6.39 37.35 -0.56
C LEU A 204 7.61 37.91 -1.29
N LEU A 205 7.86 39.22 -1.17
CA LEU A 205 9.05 39.86 -1.71
C LEU A 205 10.33 39.29 -1.10
N GLU A 206 10.35 39.08 0.22
CA GLU A 206 11.50 38.52 0.93
C GLU A 206 11.78 37.07 0.52
N ARG A 207 10.74 36.23 0.44
CA ARG A 207 10.85 34.86 -0.09
C ARG A 207 11.44 34.85 -1.50
N ARG A 208 10.99 35.76 -2.37
CA ARG A 208 11.50 35.87 -3.74
C ARG A 208 12.96 36.32 -3.76
N LYS A 209 13.36 37.28 -2.92
CA LYS A 209 14.75 37.72 -2.77
C LYS A 209 15.65 36.56 -2.30
N ASN A 210 15.23 35.82 -1.29
CA ASN A 210 15.98 34.68 -0.75
C ASN A 210 16.13 33.56 -1.78
N ALA A 211 15.09 33.26 -2.56
CA ALA A 211 15.14 32.28 -3.65
C ALA A 211 16.08 32.69 -4.80
N LEU A 212 16.24 34.00 -5.07
CA LEU A 212 17.20 34.49 -6.05
C LEU A 212 18.63 34.45 -5.51
N LEU A 213 18.84 34.83 -4.24
CA LEU A 213 20.15 34.75 -3.59
C LEU A 213 20.67 33.30 -3.51
N SER A 214 19.80 32.34 -3.14
CA SER A 214 20.14 30.92 -3.12
C SER A 214 20.45 30.33 -4.50
N ARG A 215 20.09 31.05 -5.58
CA ARG A 215 20.38 30.65 -6.96
C ARG A 215 21.68 31.28 -7.49
N ILE A 216 22.14 32.36 -6.85
CA ILE A 216 23.38 33.08 -7.19
C ILE A 216 24.56 32.53 -6.38
N SER A 217 24.33 32.14 -5.13
CA SER A 217 25.28 31.35 -4.33
C SER A 217 25.36 29.92 -4.83
#